data_AF-K1ZFJ9-F1
#
_entry.id   AF-K1ZFJ9-F1
#
_cell.length_a   1.000
_cell.length_b   1.000
_cell.length_c   1.000
_cell.angle_alpha   90.00
_cell.angle_beta   90.00
_cell.angle_gamma   90.00
#
_symmetry.space_group_name_H-M   'P 1'
#
loop_
_entity.id
_entity.type
_entity.pdbx_description
1 polymer ?
#
loop_
_entity_poly.entity_id
_entity_poly.type
_entity_poly.pdbx_seq_one_letter_code
_entity_poly.pdbx_strand_id
1 'polypeptide(L)'
;MFGTLEFYLKCKDKGVKPILGSEVYIAPQDRFLKQAPSSPGQASSYHLILLCENMTGFKNLSYLVSAGYKEGFYRRPRIDKELLLKHKEGLIVLSACLQGEVAYLAGRNKMDEARAAASWYAENFPGSYYIELQENKLPEQDIANRRLMEIAREMDLPLVATNDCHYLNREDARAHEILLCIQTGKT
;
A
#
# COMPACT_ATOMS: atom_id res chain seq x y z
N MET A 1 0.90 -12.61 -3.36
CA MET A 1 0.07 -12.80 -4.58
C MET A 1 -0.41 -14.25 -4.74
N PHE A 2 -0.94 -14.87 -3.68
CA PHE A 2 -1.31 -16.30 -3.74
C PHE A 2 -2.61 -16.54 -4.54
N GLY A 3 -3.59 -15.65 -4.41
CA GLY A 3 -4.89 -15.79 -5.08
C GLY A 3 -4.95 -15.31 -6.54
N THR A 4 -3.83 -14.87 -7.13
CA THR A 4 -3.86 -14.14 -8.41
C THR A 4 -4.44 -14.94 -9.57
N LEU A 5 -4.00 -16.20 -9.75
CA LEU A 5 -4.48 -17.03 -10.85
C LEU A 5 -5.97 -17.36 -10.70
N GLU A 6 -6.38 -17.75 -9.50
CA GLU A 6 -7.78 -18.06 -9.20
C GLU A 6 -8.68 -16.84 -9.40
N PHE A 7 -8.27 -15.68 -8.89
CA PHE A 7 -8.98 -14.41 -9.07
C PHE A 7 -9.14 -14.06 -10.56
N TYR A 8 -8.06 -14.12 -11.33
CA TYR A 8 -8.08 -13.84 -12.77
C TYR A 8 -9.06 -14.76 -13.51
N LEU A 9 -8.98 -16.08 -13.27
CA LEU A 9 -9.84 -17.06 -13.94
C LEU A 9 -11.32 -16.87 -13.57
N LYS A 10 -11.62 -16.66 -12.28
CA LYS A 10 -13.00 -16.44 -11.82
C LYS A 10 -13.60 -15.14 -12.33
N CYS A 11 -12.84 -14.04 -12.33
CA CYS A 11 -13.30 -12.78 -12.93
C CYS A 11 -13.60 -12.94 -14.42
N LYS A 12 -12.70 -13.60 -15.15
CA LYS A 12 -12.85 -13.84 -16.59
C LYS A 12 -14.09 -14.69 -16.91
N ASP A 13 -14.34 -15.77 -16.16
CA ASP A 13 -15.54 -16.61 -16.29
C ASP A 13 -16.84 -15.80 -16.11
N LYS A 14 -16.80 -14.78 -15.24
CA LYS A 14 -17.95 -13.89 -14.97
C LYS A 14 -18.00 -12.63 -15.83
N GLY A 15 -17.11 -12.47 -16.81
CA GLY A 15 -17.05 -11.27 -17.66
C GLY A 15 -16.65 -10.00 -16.90
N VAL A 16 -16.04 -10.14 -15.73
CA VAL A 16 -15.52 -9.02 -14.93
C VAL A 16 -14.06 -8.78 -15.32
N LYS A 17 -13.68 -7.52 -15.58
CA LYS A 17 -12.27 -7.16 -15.85
C LYS A 17 -11.47 -7.26 -14.54
N PRO A 18 -10.52 -8.21 -14.41
CA PRO A 18 -9.66 -8.26 -13.23
C PRO A 18 -8.60 -7.15 -13.30
N ILE A 19 -8.36 -6.48 -12.17
CA ILE A 19 -7.18 -5.64 -11.94
C ILE A 19 -6.31 -6.38 -10.93
N LEU A 20 -5.10 -6.75 -11.35
CA LEU A 20 -4.17 -7.48 -10.50
C LEU A 20 -3.28 -6.50 -9.75
N GLY A 21 -3.00 -6.79 -8.50
CA GLY A 21 -2.15 -5.96 -7.67
C GLY A 21 -1.74 -6.65 -6.37
N SER A 22 -1.06 -5.91 -5.52
CA SER A 22 -0.74 -6.29 -4.15
C SER A 22 -0.53 -5.05 -3.32
N GLU A 23 -1.07 -5.06 -2.11
CA GLU A 23 -0.51 -4.24 -1.03
C GLU A 23 0.84 -4.87 -0.65
N VAL A 24 1.91 -4.08 -0.69
CA VAL A 24 3.26 -4.49 -0.31
C VAL A 24 3.73 -3.71 0.90
N TYR A 25 4.69 -4.27 1.63
CA TYR A 25 5.34 -3.58 2.73
C TYR A 25 6.64 -2.94 2.26
N ILE A 26 6.80 -1.64 2.45
CA ILE A 26 8.04 -0.89 2.19
C ILE A 26 8.81 -0.75 3.50
N ALA A 27 10.06 -1.22 3.51
CA ALA A 27 10.98 -0.94 4.60
C ALA A 27 11.33 0.56 4.59
N PRO A 28 11.35 1.25 5.75
CA PRO A 28 11.64 2.70 5.80
C PRO A 28 13.06 3.06 5.35
N GLN A 29 13.98 2.10 5.37
CA GLN A 29 15.38 2.28 4.98
C GLN A 29 15.78 1.17 4.01
N ASP A 30 16.24 0.04 4.54
CA ASP A 30 16.78 -1.09 3.78
C ASP A 30 15.99 -2.37 4.15
N ARG A 31 15.60 -3.15 3.13
CA ARG A 31 14.86 -4.40 3.28
C ARG A 31 15.63 -5.46 4.09
N PHE A 32 16.96 -5.46 4.05
CA PHE A 32 17.83 -6.40 4.75
C PHE A 32 17.96 -6.11 6.26
N LEU A 33 17.59 -4.90 6.72
CA LEU A 33 17.67 -4.53 8.14
C LEU A 33 16.57 -5.22 8.95
N LYS A 34 16.98 -6.04 9.92
CA LYS A 34 16.11 -6.80 10.83
C LYS A 34 16.14 -6.25 12.26
N GLN A 35 16.01 -4.93 12.38
CA GLN A 35 16.05 -4.25 13.68
C GLN A 35 14.69 -3.65 14.01
N ALA A 36 14.41 -3.54 15.31
CA ALA A 36 13.26 -2.79 15.79
C ALA A 36 13.47 -1.29 15.46
N PRO A 37 12.38 -0.51 15.30
CA PRO A 37 12.51 0.92 15.10
C PRO A 37 13.35 1.54 16.23
N SER A 38 14.29 2.40 15.87
CA SER A 38 15.27 2.97 16.82
C SER A 38 14.66 4.06 17.70
N SER A 39 13.44 4.50 17.41
CA SER A 39 12.73 5.52 18.18
C SER A 39 11.23 5.20 18.28
N PRO A 40 10.58 5.54 19.41
CA PRO A 40 9.12 5.47 19.54
C PRO A 40 8.44 6.27 18.42
N GLY A 41 7.47 5.65 17.73
CA GLY A 41 6.72 6.31 16.66
C GLY A 41 7.32 6.17 15.26
N GLN A 42 8.46 5.49 15.09
CA GLN A 42 8.97 5.10 13.77
C GLN A 42 8.29 3.81 13.30
N ALA A 43 7.74 3.81 12.08
CA ALA A 43 7.10 2.64 11.52
C ALA A 43 8.13 1.53 11.22
N SER A 44 7.77 0.26 11.42
CA SER A 44 8.61 -0.87 10.99
C SER A 44 8.54 -1.15 9.49
N SER A 45 7.46 -0.69 8.87
CA SER A 45 7.17 -0.75 7.44
C SER A 45 5.99 0.16 7.12
N TYR A 46 5.94 0.64 5.88
CA TYR A 46 4.78 1.32 5.30
C TYR A 46 4.04 0.39 4.35
N HIS A 47 2.75 0.64 4.14
CA HIS A 47 1.99 0.00 3.07
C HIS A 47 2.17 0.78 1.76
N LEU A 48 2.06 0.08 0.64
CA LEU A 48 2.03 0.68 -0.69
C LEU A 48 1.16 -0.20 -1.60
N ILE A 49 0.23 0.41 -2.34
CA ILE A 49 -0.59 -0.33 -3.30
C ILE A 49 0.11 -0.30 -4.66
N LEU A 50 0.37 -1.49 -5.21
CA LEU A 50 0.90 -1.66 -6.55
C LEU A 50 -0.13 -2.39 -7.41
N LEU A 51 -0.54 -1.78 -8.52
CA LEU A 51 -1.43 -2.37 -9.51
C LEU A 51 -0.66 -2.62 -10.82
N CYS A 52 -0.95 -3.74 -11.47
CA CYS A 52 -0.34 -4.09 -12.75
C CYS A 52 -1.09 -3.39 -13.88
N GLU A 53 -0.43 -2.46 -14.56
CA GLU A 53 -0.96 -1.83 -15.78
C GLU A 53 -0.97 -2.83 -16.95
N ASN A 54 0.06 -3.66 -17.02
CA ASN A 54 0.31 -4.59 -18.12
C ASN A 54 1.08 -5.84 -17.66
N MET A 55 1.45 -6.70 -18.61
CA MET A 55 2.18 -7.95 -18.34
C MET A 55 3.59 -7.72 -17.79
N THR A 56 4.26 -6.63 -18.17
CA THR A 56 5.57 -6.25 -17.59
C THR A 56 5.39 -5.91 -16.12
N GLY A 57 4.36 -5.10 -15.79
CA GLY A 57 3.97 -4.82 -14.42
C GLY A 57 3.69 -6.07 -13.59
N PHE A 58 2.98 -7.04 -14.17
CA PHE A 58 2.72 -8.32 -13.50
C PHE A 58 4.00 -9.11 -13.19
N LYS A 59 4.94 -9.19 -14.14
CA LYS A 59 6.24 -9.86 -13.92
C LYS A 59 7.05 -9.14 -12.84
N ASN A 60 7.09 -7.81 -12.90
CA ASN A 60 7.78 -6.98 -11.93
C ASN A 60 7.18 -7.12 -10.52
N LEU A 61 5.86 -7.02 -10.38
CA LEU A 61 5.20 -7.19 -9.09
C LEU A 61 5.40 -8.61 -8.52
N SER A 62 5.36 -9.63 -9.37
CA SER A 62 5.64 -11.02 -8.97
C SER A 62 7.06 -11.18 -8.44
N TYR A 63 8.04 -10.54 -9.08
CA TYR A 63 9.42 -10.51 -8.61
C TYR A 63 9.54 -9.77 -7.28
N LEU A 64 8.99 -8.55 -7.17
CA LEU A 64 9.01 -7.74 -5.94
C LEU A 64 8.45 -8.51 -4.74
N VAL A 65 7.29 -9.14 -4.89
CA VAL A 65 6.67 -9.94 -3.83
C VAL A 65 7.55 -11.13 -3.47
N SER A 66 8.13 -11.82 -4.45
CA SER A 66 9.04 -12.95 -4.21
C SER A 66 10.32 -12.53 -3.47
N ALA A 67 10.93 -11.41 -3.88
CA ALA A 67 12.10 -10.84 -3.24
C ALA A 67 11.80 -10.37 -1.81
N GLY A 68 10.61 -9.81 -1.56
CA GLY A 68 10.18 -9.45 -0.21
C GLY A 68 10.16 -10.65 0.76
N TYR A 69 9.79 -11.84 0.28
CA TYR A 69 9.87 -13.07 1.06
C TYR A 69 11.30 -13.62 1.20
N LYS A 70 12.11 -13.56 0.14
CA LYS A 70 13.46 -14.15 0.13
C LYS A 70 14.50 -13.30 0.85
N GLU A 71 14.44 -12.00 0.66
CA GLU A 71 15.47 -11.04 1.08
C GLU A 71 15.03 -10.20 2.27
N GLY A 72 13.81 -9.62 2.18
CA GLY A 72 13.37 -8.58 3.10
C GLY A 72 12.49 -9.03 4.26
N PHE A 73 12.37 -10.35 4.47
CA PHE A 73 11.51 -10.90 5.51
C PHE A 73 12.07 -10.60 6.90
N TYR A 74 11.29 -9.86 7.69
CA TYR A 74 11.52 -9.64 9.11
C TYR A 74 10.31 -10.14 9.91
N ARG A 75 9.28 -9.29 10.06
CA ARG A 75 7.94 -9.70 10.56
C ARG A 75 6.94 -9.88 9.42
N ARG A 76 7.17 -9.15 8.33
CA ARG A 76 6.42 -9.18 7.09
C ARG A 76 7.42 -9.25 5.93
N PRO A 77 7.04 -9.78 4.75
CA PRO A 77 7.85 -9.70 3.55
C PRO A 77 7.89 -8.24 3.07
N ARG A 78 9.04 -7.58 3.22
CA ARG A 78 9.21 -6.16 2.85
C ARG A 78 10.10 -6.04 1.62
N ILE A 79 9.80 -5.07 0.77
CA ILE A 79 10.75 -4.55 -0.22
C ILE A 79 11.29 -3.20 0.28
N ASP A 80 12.11 -2.53 -0.51
CA ASP A 80 12.51 -1.15 -0.29
C ASP A 80 12.39 -0.33 -1.58
N LYS A 81 12.60 0.98 -1.45
CA LYS A 81 12.54 1.92 -2.58
C LYS A 81 13.58 1.60 -3.65
N GLU A 82 14.77 1.10 -3.28
CA GLU A 82 15.81 0.71 -4.23
C GLU A 82 15.35 -0.44 -5.15
N LEU A 83 14.83 -1.51 -4.55
CA LEU A 83 14.31 -2.66 -5.28
C LEU A 83 13.07 -2.29 -6.11
N LEU A 84 12.19 -1.46 -5.55
CA LEU A 84 11.01 -0.95 -6.25
C LEU A 84 11.40 -0.23 -7.55
N LEU A 85 12.42 0.64 -7.52
CA LEU A 85 12.88 1.34 -8.71
C LEU A 85 13.45 0.42 -9.80
N LYS A 86 14.13 -0.66 -9.42
CA LYS A 86 14.65 -1.66 -10.37
C LYS A 86 13.55 -2.40 -11.13
N HIS A 87 12.33 -2.45 -10.56
CA HIS A 87 11.19 -3.19 -11.11
C HIS A 87 9.93 -2.30 -11.23
N LYS A 88 10.10 -1.01 -11.54
CA LYS A 88 8.98 -0.05 -11.54
C LYS A 88 8.10 -0.08 -12.80
N GLU A 89 8.60 -0.62 -13.90
CA GLU A 89 7.91 -0.55 -15.20
C GLU A 89 6.58 -1.30 -15.19
N GLY A 90 5.52 -0.68 -15.73
CA GLY A 90 4.18 -1.23 -15.84
C GLY A 90 3.41 -1.29 -14.51
N LEU A 91 3.86 -0.57 -13.48
CA LEU A 91 3.19 -0.47 -12.18
C LEU A 91 2.50 0.88 -12.02
N ILE A 92 1.25 0.83 -11.57
CA ILE A 92 0.52 1.97 -11.01
C ILE A 92 0.66 1.91 -9.49
N VAL A 93 0.90 3.06 -8.87
CA VAL A 93 1.21 3.19 -7.44
C VAL A 93 0.18 4.08 -6.76
N LEU A 94 -0.42 3.62 -5.67
CA LEU A 94 -1.29 4.43 -4.83
C LEU A 94 -0.67 4.61 -3.44
N SER A 95 -0.89 5.77 -2.82
CA SER A 95 -0.26 6.15 -1.54
C SER A 95 -0.66 5.30 -0.33
N ALA A 96 -1.59 4.36 -0.49
CA ALA A 96 -2.10 3.42 0.51
C ALA A 96 -2.92 4.07 1.64
N CYS A 97 -3.34 3.24 2.60
CA CYS A 97 -4.17 3.58 3.75
C CYS A 97 -3.40 4.39 4.81
N LEU A 98 -3.92 4.51 6.03
CA LEU A 98 -3.26 5.19 7.16
C LEU A 98 -1.84 4.70 7.49
N GLN A 99 -1.51 3.46 7.09
CA GLN A 99 -0.17 2.88 7.25
C GLN A 99 0.73 3.12 6.02
N GLY A 100 0.23 3.76 4.97
CA GLY A 100 1.01 4.26 3.84
C GLY A 100 1.94 5.39 4.26
N GLU A 101 3.12 5.49 3.64
CA GLU A 101 4.18 6.42 4.07
C GLU A 101 3.70 7.88 4.14
N VAL A 102 3.00 8.35 3.11
CA VAL A 102 2.52 9.73 3.04
C VAL A 102 1.43 9.99 4.08
N ALA A 103 0.42 9.13 4.17
CA ALA A 103 -0.67 9.26 5.13
C ALA A 103 -0.18 9.15 6.59
N TYR A 104 0.75 8.22 6.85
CA TYR A 104 1.35 7.99 8.16
C TYR A 104 2.08 9.23 8.68
N LEU A 105 2.87 9.88 7.82
CA LEU A 105 3.63 11.09 8.14
C LEU A 105 2.68 12.30 8.28
N ALA A 106 1.76 12.47 7.34
CA ALA A 106 0.79 13.57 7.34
C ALA A 106 -0.12 13.53 8.57
N GLY A 107 -0.63 12.34 8.93
CA GLY A 107 -1.45 12.14 10.13
C GLY A 107 -0.71 12.39 11.44
N ARG A 108 0.63 12.38 11.42
CA ARG A 108 1.51 12.72 12.57
C ARG A 108 2.04 14.14 12.50
N ASN A 109 1.43 15.00 11.69
CA ASN A 109 1.81 16.41 11.53
C ASN A 109 3.25 16.62 11.02
N LYS A 110 3.83 15.63 10.33
CA LYS A 110 5.14 15.69 9.67
C LYS A 110 4.96 16.04 8.19
N MET A 111 4.36 17.20 7.90
CA MET A 111 3.93 17.55 6.55
C MET A 111 5.08 17.68 5.55
N ASP A 112 6.25 18.18 5.97
CA ASP A 112 7.40 18.30 5.08
C ASP A 112 7.98 16.94 4.69
N GLU A 113 8.03 15.99 5.63
CA GLU A 113 8.41 14.61 5.35
C GLU A 113 7.38 13.93 4.44
N ALA A 114 6.07 14.19 4.66
CA ALA A 114 5.01 13.66 3.82
C ALA A 114 5.08 14.19 2.39
N ARG A 115 5.33 15.49 2.20
CA ARG A 115 5.57 16.11 0.89
C ARG A 115 6.79 15.52 0.20
N ALA A 116 7.90 15.36 0.92
CA ALA A 116 9.10 14.74 0.37
C ALA A 116 8.84 13.29 -0.08
N ALA A 117 8.10 12.51 0.71
CA ALA A 117 7.71 11.15 0.33
C ALA A 117 6.81 11.15 -0.92
N ALA A 118 5.79 12.02 -0.98
CA ALA A 118 4.92 12.14 -2.14
C ALA A 118 5.68 12.59 -3.40
N SER A 119 6.60 13.55 -3.28
CA SER A 119 7.50 13.99 -4.37
C SER A 119 8.32 12.84 -4.91
N TRP A 120 8.91 12.06 -4.01
CA TRP A 120 9.71 10.90 -4.41
C TRP A 120 8.91 9.90 -5.25
N TYR A 121 7.68 9.57 -4.85
CA TYR A 121 6.84 8.67 -5.65
C TYR A 121 6.42 9.31 -6.98
N ALA A 122 6.03 10.59 -6.97
CA ALA A 122 5.63 11.32 -8.18
C ALA A 122 6.74 11.41 -9.23
N GLU A 123 7.97 11.73 -8.79
CA GLU A 123 9.16 11.82 -9.65
C GLU A 123 9.54 10.47 -10.24
N ASN A 124 9.39 9.38 -9.47
CA ASN A 124 9.81 8.05 -9.89
C ASN A 124 8.75 7.28 -10.69
N PHE A 125 7.47 7.64 -10.54
CA PHE A 125 6.30 7.06 -11.21
C PHE A 125 5.46 8.15 -11.92
N PRO A 126 6.06 8.91 -12.87
CA PRO A 126 5.35 10.00 -13.53
C PRO A 126 4.11 9.48 -14.27
N GLY A 127 2.97 10.12 -14.03
CA GLY A 127 1.67 9.72 -14.60
C GLY A 127 1.09 8.40 -14.05
N SER A 128 1.78 7.73 -13.12
CA SER A 128 1.38 6.44 -12.56
C SER A 128 1.29 6.43 -11.03
N TYR A 129 1.42 7.59 -10.39
CA TYR A 129 1.28 7.76 -8.94
C TYR A 129 0.01 8.54 -8.59
N TYR A 130 -0.74 8.02 -7.63
CA TYR A 130 -2.01 8.59 -7.18
C TYR A 130 -2.01 8.74 -5.66
N ILE A 131 -2.56 9.85 -5.18
CA ILE A 131 -2.86 10.02 -3.75
C ILE A 131 -4.20 9.33 -3.47
N GLU A 132 -4.15 8.34 -2.60
CA GLU A 132 -5.28 7.49 -2.23
C GLU A 132 -6.06 8.08 -1.04
N LEU A 133 -7.37 8.22 -1.21
CA LEU A 133 -8.30 8.68 -0.18
C LEU A 133 -9.28 7.55 0.16
N GLN A 134 -9.54 7.39 1.45
CA GLN A 134 -10.45 6.37 1.98
C GLN A 134 -11.43 7.02 2.94
N GLU A 135 -12.73 6.69 2.85
CA GLU A 135 -13.76 7.20 3.75
C GLU A 135 -14.30 6.04 4.60
N ASN A 136 -13.63 5.80 5.73
CA ASN A 136 -13.90 4.68 6.63
C ASN A 136 -14.44 5.13 8.00
N LYS A 137 -14.86 6.41 8.13
CA LYS A 137 -15.40 7.02 9.36
C LYS A 137 -14.46 7.03 10.57
N LEU A 138 -13.16 6.77 10.37
CA LEU A 138 -12.18 6.92 11.43
C LEU A 138 -11.76 8.39 11.54
N PRO A 139 -11.76 9.00 12.74
CA PRO A 139 -11.33 10.39 12.92
C PRO A 139 -9.89 10.65 12.40
N GLU A 140 -9.00 9.67 12.53
CA GLU A 140 -7.64 9.72 12.01
C GLU A 140 -7.61 9.77 10.47
N GLN A 141 -8.55 9.08 9.82
CA GLN A 141 -8.71 9.10 8.36
C GLN A 141 -9.18 10.47 7.88
N ASP A 142 -10.11 11.12 8.58
CA ASP A 142 -10.56 12.48 8.24
C ASP A 142 -9.44 13.51 8.29
N ILE A 143 -8.53 13.35 9.27
CA ILE A 143 -7.33 14.18 9.38
C ILE A 143 -6.39 13.87 8.22
N ALA A 144 -6.09 12.60 7.97
CA ALA A 144 -5.20 12.18 6.89
C ALA A 144 -5.72 12.63 5.52
N ASN A 145 -7.00 12.42 5.20
CA ASN A 145 -7.61 12.81 3.94
C ASN A 145 -7.48 14.31 3.68
N ARG A 146 -7.72 15.17 4.68
CA ARG A 146 -7.54 16.62 4.53
C ARG A 146 -6.11 17.00 4.19
N ARG A 147 -5.12 16.37 4.82
CA ARG A 147 -3.70 16.60 4.55
C ARG A 147 -3.25 16.02 3.21
N LEU A 148 -3.76 14.86 2.83
CA LEU A 148 -3.50 14.25 1.54
C LEU A 148 -4.08 15.10 0.40
N MET A 149 -5.27 15.69 0.57
CA MET A 149 -5.83 16.65 -0.37
C MET A 149 -5.06 17.98 -0.42
N GLU A 150 -4.40 18.40 0.67
CA GLU A 150 -3.47 19.54 0.67
C GLU A 150 -2.26 19.22 -0.21
N ILE A 151 -1.58 18.10 0.05
CA ILE A 151 -0.41 17.64 -0.72
C ILE A 151 -0.75 17.44 -2.20
N ALA A 152 -1.87 16.77 -2.50
CA ALA A 152 -2.28 16.52 -3.88
C ALA A 152 -2.50 17.82 -4.66
N ARG A 153 -3.10 18.85 -4.05
CA ARG A 153 -3.31 20.15 -4.68
C ARG A 153 -2.02 20.93 -4.89
N GLU A 154 -1.12 20.92 -3.89
CA GLU A 154 0.17 21.62 -3.98
C GLU A 154 1.07 21.05 -5.09
N MET A 155 0.97 19.74 -5.32
CA MET A 155 1.85 18.99 -6.23
C MET A 155 1.19 18.60 -7.55
N ASP A 156 -0.05 19.02 -7.78
CA ASP A 156 -0.88 18.64 -8.95
C ASP A 156 -0.95 17.12 -9.17
N LEU A 157 -1.13 16.36 -8.07
CA LEU A 157 -1.22 14.90 -8.10
C LEU A 157 -2.68 14.43 -8.21
N PRO A 158 -2.95 13.40 -9.03
CA PRO A 158 -4.29 12.86 -9.16
C PRO A 158 -4.72 12.15 -7.87
N LEU A 159 -6.01 12.29 -7.55
CA LEU A 159 -6.66 11.60 -6.44
C LEU A 159 -7.31 10.30 -6.93
N VAL A 160 -7.32 9.28 -6.07
CA VAL A 160 -8.10 8.04 -6.26
C VAL A 160 -8.84 7.70 -4.98
N ALA A 161 -10.11 7.29 -5.09
CA ALA A 161 -10.90 6.84 -3.96
C ALA A 161 -10.90 5.30 -3.88
N THR A 162 -10.64 4.75 -2.69
CA THR A 162 -10.70 3.32 -2.41
C THR A 162 -11.35 3.09 -1.02
N ASN A 163 -11.51 1.83 -0.62
CA ASN A 163 -12.17 1.50 0.66
C ASN A 163 -11.51 0.35 1.44
N ASP A 164 -10.35 -0.13 1.02
CA ASP A 164 -9.58 -1.19 1.71
C ASP A 164 -10.42 -2.38 2.20
N CYS A 165 -11.19 -2.99 1.29
CA CYS A 165 -12.18 -4.00 1.64
C CYS A 165 -11.53 -5.30 2.13
N HIS A 166 -11.89 -5.72 3.35
CA HIS A 166 -11.44 -6.97 3.96
C HIS A 166 -12.52 -8.06 4.03
N TYR A 167 -13.74 -7.72 3.61
CA TYR A 167 -14.91 -8.61 3.58
C TYR A 167 -15.89 -8.10 2.52
N LEU A 168 -16.88 -8.93 2.15
CA LEU A 168 -17.76 -8.66 1.01
C LEU A 168 -18.93 -7.75 1.36
N ASN A 169 -19.69 -8.08 2.41
CA ASN A 169 -20.88 -7.34 2.82
C ASN A 169 -20.70 -6.70 4.20
N ARG A 170 -21.46 -5.65 4.50
CA ARG A 170 -21.37 -4.94 5.78
C ARG A 170 -21.65 -5.85 6.98
N GLU A 171 -22.54 -6.81 6.82
CA GLU A 171 -22.96 -7.77 7.84
C GLU A 171 -21.82 -8.74 8.20
N ASP A 172 -20.83 -8.92 7.33
CA ASP A 172 -19.67 -9.79 7.53
C ASP A 172 -18.65 -9.19 8.51
N ALA A 173 -18.83 -7.93 8.95
CA ALA A 173 -17.92 -7.23 9.85
C ALA A 173 -17.66 -8.01 11.15
N ARG A 174 -18.68 -8.65 11.73
CA ARG A 174 -18.53 -9.45 12.95
C ARG A 174 -17.72 -10.72 12.71
N ALA A 175 -17.91 -11.37 11.56
CA ALA A 175 -17.11 -12.55 11.20
C ALA A 175 -15.64 -12.18 10.99
N HIS A 176 -15.38 -11.03 10.33
CA HIS A 176 -14.03 -10.51 10.17
C HIS A 176 -13.37 -10.16 11.52
N GLU A 177 -14.11 -9.55 12.44
CA GLU A 177 -13.61 -9.28 13.80
C GLU A 177 -13.18 -10.57 14.52
N ILE A 178 -13.99 -11.64 14.44
CA ILE A 178 -13.65 -12.94 15.03
C ILE A 178 -12.39 -13.53 14.39
N LEU A 179 -12.22 -13.40 13.07
CA LEU A 179 -11.01 -13.82 12.37
C LEU A 179 -9.76 -13.10 12.91
N LEU A 180 -9.87 -11.80 13.21
CA LEU A 180 -8.78 -11.03 13.82
C LEU A 180 -8.48 -11.48 15.26
N CYS A 181 -9.50 -11.81 16.06
CA CYS A 181 -9.30 -12.39 17.40
C CYS A 181 -8.52 -13.71 17.33
N ILE A 182 -8.86 -14.58 16.38
CA ILE A 182 -8.13 -15.84 16.13
C ILE A 182 -6.67 -15.56 15.75
N GLN A 183 -6.44 -14.63 14.81
CA GLN A 183 -5.09 -14.27 14.36
C GLN A 183 -4.23 -13.67 15.49
N THR A 184 -4.83 -12.91 16.39
CA THR A 184 -4.11 -12.20 17.47
C THR A 184 -4.04 -12.99 18.78
N GLY A 185 -4.73 -14.13 18.88
CA GLY A 185 -4.81 -14.92 20.10
C GLY A 185 -5.47 -14.17 21.26
N LYS A 186 -6.45 -13.32 20.96
CA LYS A 186 -7.17 -12.49 21.93
C LYS A 186 -8.67 -12.81 21.95
N THR A 187 -9.32 -12.47 23.06
CA THR A 187 -10.77 -12.55 23.28
C THR A 187 -11.40 -11.17 23.26
#